data_AF-A0A529NY76-F1
#
_entry.id   AF-A0A529NY76-F1
#
_cell.length_a   1.000
_cell.length_b   1.000
_cell.length_c   1.000
_cell.angle_alpha   90.00
_cell.angle_beta   90.00
_cell.angle_gamma   90.00
#
_symmetry.space_group_name_H-M   'P 1'
#
loop_
_entity.id
_entity.type
_entity.pdbx_description
1 polymer ?
#
loop_
_entity_poly.entity_id
_entity_poly.type
_entity_poly.pdbx_seq_one_letter_code
_entity_poly.pdbx_strand_id
1 'polypeptide(L)' 'MTRSTVFAPFDIVEGDRKRGIVLLGDHARRALPEEYGSLGLPASEFERHIAYDIG' A
#
# COMPACT_ATOMS: atom_id res chain seq x y z
N MET A 1 -23.39 5.64 -8.56
CA MET A 1 -21.99 5.53 -9.01
C MET A 1 -21.40 4.25 -8.44
N THR A 2 -21.41 3.17 -9.21
CA THR A 2 -20.73 1.93 -8.86
C THR A 2 -19.24 2.18 -9.02
N ARG A 3 -18.55 2.45 -7.91
CA ARG A 3 -17.08 2.41 -7.89
C ARG A 3 -16.73 1.00 -8.36
N SER A 4 -16.07 0.88 -9.51
CA SER A 4 -15.22 -0.27 -9.78
C SER A 4 -14.34 -0.49 -8.53
N THR A 5 -13.78 -1.66 -8.28
CA THR A 5 -12.84 -1.87 -7.17
C THR A 5 -11.55 -1.08 -7.45
N VAL A 6 -11.63 0.24 -7.29
CA VAL A 6 -10.62 1.26 -7.56
C VAL A 6 -9.63 1.16 -6.42
N PHE A 7 -8.37 0.88 -6.75
CA PHE A 7 -7.20 1.03 -5.90
C PHE A 7 -7.44 1.99 -4.72
N ALA A 8 -7.54 1.45 -3.50
CA ALA A 8 -7.80 2.26 -2.31
C ALA A 8 -6.46 2.83 -1.81
N PRO A 9 -6.27 4.15 -1.67
CA PRO A 9 -4.96 4.74 -1.40
C PRO A 9 -4.39 4.40 0.00
N PHE A 10 -5.24 3.96 0.93
CA PHE A 10 -4.85 3.53 2.27
C PHE A 10 -5.82 2.46 2.76
N ASP A 11 -5.37 1.72 3.77
CA ASP A 11 -6.18 0.76 4.52
C ASP A 11 -6.18 1.14 5.99
N ILE A 12 -7.32 0.96 6.67
CA ILE A 12 -7.43 1.17 8.11
C ILE A 12 -7.51 -0.21 8.78
N VAL A 13 -6.55 -0.49 9.65
CA VAL A 13 -6.60 -1.63 10.54
C VAL A 13 -7.20 -1.17 11.87
N GLU A 14 -8.32 -1.78 12.27
CA GLU A 14 -8.97 -1.44 13.53
C GLU A 14 -8.08 -1.79 14.73
N GLY A 15 -8.02 -0.87 15.70
CA GLY A 15 -7.24 -1.01 16.92
C GLY A 15 -7.99 -0.48 18.14
N ASP A 16 -7.43 -0.73 19.33
CA ASP A 16 -8.01 -0.24 20.57
C ASP A 16 -7.75 1.26 20.77
N ARG A 17 -8.76 2.07 20.44
CA ARG A 17 -8.72 3.54 20.54
C ARG A 17 -8.45 4.04 21.97
N LYS A 18 -8.71 3.24 23.01
CA LYS A 18 -8.46 3.64 24.41
C LYS A 18 -6.97 3.75 24.75
N ARG A 19 -6.10 3.13 23.94
CA ARG A 19 -4.64 3.20 24.13
C ARG A 19 -4.06 4.56 23.78
N GLY A 20 -4.79 5.40 23.05
CA GLY A 20 -4.32 6.72 22.64
C GLY A 20 -3.12 6.70 21.69
N ILE A 21 -2.90 5.59 20.97
CA ILE A 21 -1.80 5.41 20.03
C ILE A 21 -2.36 5.34 18.61
N VAL A 22 -1.66 6.01 17.68
CA VAL A 22 -1.85 5.85 16.24
C VAL A 22 -0.55 5.29 15.66
N LEU A 23 -0.67 4.22 14.88
CA LEU A 23 0.44 3.67 14.11
C LEU A 23 0.22 4.02 12.63
N LEU A 24 1.28 4.45 11.96
CA LEU A 24 1.29 4.79 10.54
C LEU A 24 2.31 3.92 9.81
N GLY A 25 1.95 3.48 8.61
CA GLY A 25 2.77 2.64 7.74
C GLY A 25 2.71 3.14 6.31
N ASP A 26 3.35 4.28 6.03
CA ASP A 26 3.25 4.97 4.75
C ASP A 26 3.83 4.15 3.58
N HIS A 27 4.78 3.27 3.86
CA HIS A 27 5.38 2.34 2.89
C HIS A 27 4.98 0.88 3.14
N ALA A 28 3.78 0.62 3.67
CA ALA A 28 3.37 -0.73 4.06
C ALA A 28 3.11 -1.71 2.89
N ARG A 29 2.98 -1.21 1.65
CA ARG A 29 2.62 -2.06 0.50
C ARG A 29 3.17 -1.50 -0.82
N ARG A 30 3.29 -2.39 -1.80
CA ARG A 30 3.83 -2.12 -3.14
C ARG A 30 2.79 -2.00 -4.27
N ALA A 31 1.50 -2.14 -3.95
CA ALA A 31 0.46 -2.17 -4.97
C ALA A 31 0.42 -0.84 -5.74
N LEU A 32 0.20 -0.94 -7.06
CA LEU A 32 0.06 0.21 -7.96
C LEU A 32 -1.34 0.22 -8.59
N PRO A 33 -1.87 1.41 -8.97
CA PRO A 33 -2.92 1.51 -9.97
C PRO A 33 -2.54 0.78 -11.27
N GLU A 34 -3.52 0.12 -11.89
CA GLU A 34 -3.30 -0.72 -13.08
C GLU A 34 -2.70 0.08 -14.25
N GLU A 35 -3.11 1.34 -14.40
CA GLU A 35 -2.63 2.25 -15.45
C GLU A 35 -1.12 2.54 -15.41
N TYR A 36 -0.45 2.25 -14.30
CA TYR A 36 0.99 2.47 -14.15
C TYR A 36 1.84 1.29 -14.62
N GLY A 37 1.25 0.12 -14.84
CA GLY A 37 1.95 -1.08 -15.24
C GLY A 37 3.12 -1.40 -14.30
N SER A 38 4.33 -1.59 -14.85
CA SER A 38 5.54 -1.90 -14.08
C SER A 38 6.42 -0.69 -13.77
N LEU A 39 5.99 0.54 -14.11
CA LEU A 39 6.84 1.73 -14.06
C LEU A 39 8.15 1.62 -14.87
N GLY A 40 8.24 0.65 -15.80
CA GLY A 40 9.47 0.34 -16.53
C GLY A 40 10.51 -0.46 -15.73
N LEU A 41 10.15 -0.98 -14.56
CA LEU A 41 11.05 -1.76 -13.69
C LEU A 41 10.90 -3.28 -13.94
N PRO A 42 11.97 -4.06 -13.71
CA PRO A 42 11.88 -5.52 -13.62
C PRO A 42 10.97 -5.96 -12.47
N ALA A 43 10.27 -7.07 -12.63
CA ALA A 43 9.39 -7.62 -11.59
C ALA A 43 10.11 -7.88 -10.25
N SER A 44 11.42 -8.20 -10.29
CA SER A 44 12.23 -8.41 -9.09
C SER A 44 12.35 -7.17 -8.20
N GLU A 45 12.23 -5.96 -8.75
CA GLU A 45 12.33 -4.73 -7.96
C GLU A 45 11.10 -4.53 -7.06
N PHE A 46 9.94 -5.07 -7.46
CA PHE A 46 8.74 -5.02 -6.66
C PHE A 46 8.83 -5.87 -5.39
N GLU A 47 9.73 -6.85 -5.32
CA GLU A 47 9.94 -7.69 -4.13
C GLU A 47 11.07 -7.16 -3.22
N ARG A 48 11.56 -5.94 -3.48
CA ARG A 48 12.67 -5.31 -2.75
C ARG A 48 12.20 -4.06 -2.03
N HIS A 49 13.04 -3.57 -1.11
CA HIS A 49 12.75 -2.39 -0.29
C HIS A 49 12.50 -1.09 -1.09
N ILE A 50 12.86 -1.06 -2.37
CA ILE A 50 12.54 0.06 -3.26
C ILE A 50 11.02 0.24 -3.45
N ALA A 51 10.24 -0.84 -3.33
CA ALA A 51 8.81 -0.83 -3.59
C ALA A 51 7.94 -0.73 -2.32
N TYR A 52 8.48 -1.07 -1.15
CA TYR A 52 7.82 -1.01 0.17
C TYR A 52 8.81 -1.31 1.29
N ASP A 53 8.50 -0.96 2.55
CA ASP A 53 9.33 -1.33 3.69
C ASP A 53 9.04 -2.79 4.10
N ILE A 54 10.05 -3.66 4.01
CA ILE A 54 9.92 -5.09 4.33
C ILE A 54 10.00 -5.29 5.84
N GLY A 55 8.91 -5.74 6.45
CA GLY A 55 8.75 -6.01 7.89
C GLY A 55 7.30 -5.89 8.30
#